data_AF-A0A7X9IZ74-F1
#
_entry.id   AF-A0A7X9IZ74-F1
#
_cell.length_a   1.000
_cell.length_b   1.000
_cell.length_c   1.000
_cell.angle_alpha   90.00
_cell.angle_beta   90.00
_cell.angle_gamma   90.00
#
_symmetry.space_group_name_H-M   'P 1'
#
loop_
_entity.id
_entity.type
_entity.pdbx_description
1 polymer ?
#
loop_
_entity_poly.entity_id
_entity_poly.type
_entity_poly.pdbx_seq_one_letter_code
_entity_poly.pdbx_strand_id
1 'polypeptide(L)'
;MHSDHRFLAVQRVPGASGNGRRVVGGFLRREVPEVRRERGGLPGGDARAASPRERFRGFLRFLTASGLAAALAVAAPAAAAEPAAAAAGEHGAEHHETLSLNWFDFADRHAAPVLALVINFGILVWLLVHFGRRPLHAFLLERQRKVQEDVDAAWEEKLRSEGKLRGLEARAAHLDEELKTLREDLLRIGHDERDRLLEDARARAEKIRREAEVAAREEERRALAELRRRIVEQALEEARAALRQRLTATDQSRLAEEFLQRLPAQEAQPR
;
A
#
# COMPACT_ATOMS: atom_id res chain seq x y z
N MET A 1 51.96 -29.62 -9.07
CA MET A 1 52.31 -30.01 -7.69
C MET A 1 52.69 -28.75 -6.93
N HIS A 2 51.81 -28.27 -6.07
CA HIS A 2 52.10 -27.64 -4.77
C HIS A 2 50.74 -27.20 -4.22
N SER A 3 50.20 -28.11 -3.43
CA SER A 3 49.00 -27.96 -2.63
C SER A 3 49.35 -27.06 -1.45
N ASP A 4 48.52 -26.07 -1.15
CA ASP A 4 48.51 -25.47 0.18
C ASP A 4 47.07 -25.37 0.69
N HIS A 5 46.77 -26.31 1.58
CA HIS A 5 45.56 -26.41 2.35
C HIS A 5 45.60 -25.38 3.50
N ARG A 6 44.75 -24.36 3.44
CA ARG A 6 44.43 -23.54 4.62
C ARG A 6 43.13 -23.99 5.24
N PHE A 7 43.27 -24.90 6.19
CA PHE A 7 42.28 -25.29 7.19
C PHE A 7 42.17 -24.21 8.28
N LEU A 8 40.94 -24.08 8.82
CA LEU A 8 40.57 -23.67 10.19
C LEU A 8 40.68 -22.20 10.61
N ALA A 9 39.51 -21.56 10.74
CA ALA A 9 39.18 -20.73 11.90
C ALA A 9 37.66 -20.68 12.10
N VAL A 10 37.10 -21.76 12.68
CA VAL A 10 35.76 -21.74 13.28
C VAL A 10 35.89 -20.98 14.61
N GLN A 11 35.38 -19.75 14.66
CA GLN A 11 35.19 -19.05 15.93
C GLN A 11 34.04 -19.72 16.69
N ARG A 12 34.38 -20.38 17.80
CA ARG A 12 33.46 -20.87 18.82
C ARG A 12 33.31 -19.77 19.88
N VAL A 13 32.16 -19.11 19.92
CA VAL A 13 31.76 -18.24 21.06
C VAL A 13 31.07 -19.11 22.11
N PRO A 14 31.53 -19.11 23.38
CA PRO A 14 30.89 -19.87 24.44
C PRO A 14 29.90 -19.00 25.23
N GLY A 15 28.78 -19.60 25.64
CA GLY A 15 28.04 -19.20 26.83
C GLY A 15 26.91 -18.19 26.63
N ALA A 16 25.69 -18.71 26.46
CA ALA A 16 24.51 -18.14 27.14
C ALA A 16 23.46 -19.25 27.30
N SER A 17 23.34 -19.71 28.54
CA SER A 17 22.35 -20.66 29.01
C SER A 17 20.93 -20.08 28.92
N GLY A 18 20.00 -20.89 28.41
CA GLY A 18 18.60 -20.92 28.83
C GLY A 18 17.72 -19.71 28.53
N ASN A 19 16.93 -19.78 27.46
CA ASN A 19 15.46 -19.73 27.60
C ASN A 19 14.79 -20.12 26.26
N GLY A 20 14.08 -21.24 26.28
CA GLY A 20 13.30 -21.71 25.14
C GLY A 20 12.03 -20.90 24.97
N ARG A 21 11.99 -20.03 23.95
CA ARG A 21 10.74 -19.58 23.33
C ARG A 21 10.85 -19.69 21.81
N ARG A 22 10.24 -20.77 21.30
CA ARG A 22 9.86 -20.87 19.89
C ARG A 22 8.82 -19.80 19.61
N VAL A 23 9.14 -18.85 18.74
CA VAL A 23 8.15 -17.97 18.09
C VAL A 23 8.19 -18.32 16.61
N VAL A 24 7.14 -18.99 16.17
CA VAL A 24 6.88 -19.39 14.79
C VAL A 24 6.18 -18.22 14.09
N GLY A 25 6.62 -17.88 12.88
CA GLY A 25 5.82 -17.13 11.90
C GLY A 25 5.90 -15.61 11.97
N GLY A 26 7.09 -15.03 11.74
CA GLY A 26 7.23 -13.60 11.46
C GLY A 26 7.00 -13.29 9.98
N PHE A 27 5.78 -12.90 9.62
CA PHE A 27 5.51 -12.23 8.34
C PHE A 27 6.35 -10.95 8.28
N LEU A 28 7.20 -10.84 7.26
CA LEU A 28 7.92 -9.61 6.93
C LEU A 28 6.91 -8.54 6.48
N ARG A 29 6.39 -7.78 7.44
CA ARG A 29 5.66 -6.54 7.21
C ARG A 29 6.68 -5.53 6.69
N ARG A 30 6.63 -5.18 5.41
CA ARG A 30 7.37 -4.05 4.84
C ARG A 30 7.04 -2.81 5.68
N GLU A 31 8.02 -2.29 6.42
CA GLU A 31 7.91 -1.00 7.07
C GLU A 31 7.70 0.06 5.98
N VAL A 32 6.56 0.75 6.05
CA VAL A 32 6.31 1.95 5.28
C VAL A 32 7.12 3.06 5.95
N PRO A 33 8.01 3.77 5.25
CA PRO A 33 8.77 4.83 5.88
C PRO A 33 7.82 5.93 6.36
N GLU A 34 7.79 6.18 7.67
CA GLU A 34 7.16 7.35 8.24
C GLU A 34 7.85 8.60 7.67
N VAL A 35 7.09 9.40 6.93
CA VAL A 35 7.48 10.77 6.60
C VAL A 35 7.41 11.58 7.90
N ARG A 36 8.52 11.61 8.62
CA ARG A 36 8.77 12.53 9.73
C ARG A 36 8.58 13.95 9.21
N ARG A 37 7.40 14.52 9.41
CA ARG A 37 7.18 15.96 9.29
C ARG A 37 7.94 16.62 10.43
N GLU A 38 9.21 16.92 10.18
CA GLU A 38 9.93 17.87 10.99
C GLU A 38 9.21 19.21 10.87
N ARG A 39 8.52 19.56 11.96
CA ARG A 39 8.09 20.93 12.23
C ARG A 39 9.36 21.75 12.43
N GLY A 40 9.93 22.22 11.33
CA GLY A 40 10.89 23.32 11.35
C GLY A 40 10.17 24.55 11.88
N GLY A 41 10.36 24.84 13.15
CA GLY A 41 9.99 26.12 13.74
C GLY A 41 10.81 27.22 13.07
N LEU A 42 10.12 28.16 12.42
CA LEU A 42 10.74 29.41 12.00
C LEU A 42 10.85 30.34 13.22
N PRO A 43 12.00 30.98 13.43
CA PRO A 43 12.18 31.94 14.51
C PRO A 43 11.67 33.32 14.10
N GLY A 44 11.03 34.00 15.05
CA GLY A 44 11.08 35.46 15.16
C GLY A 44 10.05 36.24 14.34
N GLY A 45 9.29 37.05 15.08
CA GLY A 45 8.67 38.25 14.54
C GLY A 45 7.16 38.31 14.72
N ASP A 46 6.71 38.50 15.96
CA ASP A 46 5.43 39.15 16.23
C ASP A 46 5.48 40.62 15.76
N ALA A 47 5.52 40.82 14.45
CA ALA A 47 5.11 42.06 13.83
C ALA A 47 3.66 41.84 13.43
N ARG A 48 2.74 42.18 14.33
CA ARG A 48 1.33 42.40 13.99
C ARG A 48 1.28 43.51 12.94
N ALA A 49 1.44 43.13 11.68
CA ALA A 49 1.07 43.95 10.55
C ALA A 49 -0.44 44.14 10.68
N ALA A 50 -0.85 45.31 11.16
CA ALA A 50 -2.24 45.70 11.30
C ALA A 50 -2.97 45.32 10.02
N SER A 51 -3.90 44.37 10.14
CA SER A 51 -4.64 43.87 8.98
C SER A 51 -5.35 45.06 8.30
N PRO A 52 -5.54 45.06 6.97
CA PRO A 52 -6.25 46.14 6.26
C PRO A 52 -7.62 46.48 6.87
N ARG A 53 -8.22 45.52 7.59
CA ARG A 53 -9.47 45.65 8.34
C ARG A 53 -9.36 46.59 9.56
N GLU A 54 -8.20 46.69 10.21
CA GLU A 54 -8.00 47.56 11.37
C GLU A 54 -7.81 49.03 10.99
N ARG A 55 -7.16 49.31 9.86
CA ARG A 55 -7.08 50.66 9.28
C ARG A 55 -8.46 51.16 8.84
N PHE A 56 -9.29 50.26 8.30
CA PHE A 56 -10.68 50.55 7.96
C PHE A 56 -11.53 50.83 9.21
N ARG A 57 -11.32 50.07 10.30
CA ARG A 57 -12.02 50.28 11.58
C ARG A 57 -11.62 51.57 12.28
N GLY A 58 -10.36 52.02 12.14
CA GLY A 58 -9.92 53.35 12.57
C GLY A 58 -10.59 54.48 11.78
N PHE A 59 -10.80 54.28 10.48
CA PHE A 59 -11.52 55.21 9.60
C PHE A 59 -13.02 55.29 9.92
N LEU A 60 -13.69 54.16 10.19
CA LEU A 60 -15.08 54.16 10.66
C LEU A 60 -15.25 54.87 12.01
N ARG A 61 -14.27 54.74 12.91
CA ARG A 61 -14.26 55.47 14.19
C ARG A 61 -14.08 56.97 14.02
N PHE A 62 -13.31 57.39 13.01
CA PHE A 62 -13.17 58.81 12.65
C PHE A 62 -14.44 59.36 11.98
N LEU A 63 -15.12 58.55 11.16
CA LEU A 63 -16.43 58.88 10.58
C LEU A 63 -17.52 59.01 11.65
N THR A 64 -17.55 58.12 12.65
CA THR A 64 -18.47 58.25 13.79
C THR A 64 -18.13 59.44 14.70
N ALA A 65 -16.85 59.82 14.79
CA ALA A 65 -16.42 60.95 15.61
C ALA A 65 -16.64 62.32 14.94
N SER A 66 -16.74 62.38 13.60
CA SER A 66 -16.92 63.63 12.86
C SER A 66 -18.35 63.88 12.33
N GLY A 67 -19.30 62.97 12.54
CA GLY A 67 -20.62 63.07 11.90
C GLY A 67 -21.75 62.25 12.53
N LEU A 68 -21.85 62.20 13.86
CA LEU A 68 -22.99 61.56 14.54
C LEU A 68 -23.50 62.44 15.69
N ALA A 69 -23.96 63.64 15.35
CA ALA A 69 -24.68 64.53 16.27
C ALA A 69 -26.06 64.97 15.74
N ALA A 70 -26.59 64.34 14.70
CA ALA A 70 -27.95 64.60 14.25
C ALA A 70 -28.69 63.28 13.98
N ALA A 71 -29.79 63.11 14.73
CA ALA A 71 -30.84 62.09 14.59
C ALA A 71 -30.56 60.67 15.12
N LEU A 72 -30.70 60.49 16.44
CA LEU A 72 -31.42 59.33 16.99
C LEU A 72 -32.02 59.66 18.38
N ALA A 73 -33.12 60.39 18.40
CA ALA A 73 -33.97 60.54 19.58
C ALA A 73 -35.42 60.18 19.21
N VAL A 74 -35.71 58.89 19.21
CA VAL A 74 -37.08 58.38 19.32
C VAL A 74 -37.10 57.46 20.53
N ALA A 75 -37.55 58.01 21.65
CA ALA A 75 -37.90 57.26 22.85
C ALA A 75 -39.27 57.76 23.33
N ALA A 76 -40.30 56.97 23.06
CA ALA A 76 -41.56 57.00 23.80
C ALA A 76 -41.34 56.33 25.17
N PRO A 77 -42.07 56.69 26.25
CA PRO A 77 -43.49 56.36 26.32
C PRO A 77 -44.40 57.45 26.91
N ALA A 78 -45.66 57.37 26.48
CA ALA A 78 -46.80 58.10 26.98
C ALA A 78 -47.29 57.53 28.33
N ALA A 79 -47.57 58.40 29.31
CA ALA A 79 -48.69 58.26 30.24
C ALA A 79 -48.82 59.48 31.18
N ALA A 80 -50.02 60.08 31.15
CA ALA A 80 -50.71 60.80 32.22
C ALA A 80 -50.41 62.30 32.51
N ALA A 81 -51.51 63.07 32.39
CA ALA A 81 -51.92 64.28 33.11
C ALA A 81 -51.65 65.68 32.50
N GLU A 82 -52.73 66.26 31.94
CA GLU A 82 -53.03 67.70 31.79
C GLU A 82 -53.21 68.42 33.17
N PRO A 83 -53.55 69.73 33.31
CA PRO A 83 -53.90 70.76 32.32
C PRO A 83 -53.40 72.22 32.55
N ALA A 84 -53.76 73.06 31.57
CA ALA A 84 -54.18 74.46 31.69
C ALA A 84 -53.18 75.60 31.40
N ALA A 85 -53.31 76.08 30.16
CA ALA A 85 -53.76 77.45 29.82
C ALA A 85 -52.72 78.51 29.37
N ALA A 86 -52.86 78.83 28.08
CA ALA A 86 -52.94 80.17 27.46
C ALA A 86 -51.66 80.92 27.03
N ALA A 87 -51.39 80.86 25.71
CA ALA A 87 -51.19 82.01 24.79
C ALA A 87 -50.88 81.41 23.39
N ALA A 88 -51.78 81.47 22.40
CA ALA A 88 -52.01 82.57 21.45
C ALA A 88 -50.88 82.76 20.40
N GLY A 89 -51.28 82.64 19.11
CA GLY A 89 -50.53 83.00 17.89
C GLY A 89 -50.06 81.77 17.10
N GLU A 90 -50.84 81.17 16.20
CA GLU A 90 -51.27 81.60 14.85
C GLU A 90 -50.14 81.85 13.83
N HIS A 91 -50.38 81.29 12.63
CA HIS A 91 -49.71 81.42 11.32
C HIS A 91 -48.47 80.53 11.09
N GLY A 92 -48.40 79.69 10.07
CA GLY A 92 -49.33 79.48 8.96
C GLY A 92 -48.82 78.32 8.09
N ALA A 93 -49.72 77.40 7.77
CA ALA A 93 -49.60 76.60 6.56
C ALA A 93 -50.07 77.44 5.37
N GLU A 94 -49.45 77.16 4.23
CA GLU A 94 -49.71 77.67 2.89
C GLU A 94 -48.96 78.93 2.46
N HIS A 95 -47.77 78.73 1.90
CA HIS A 95 -47.35 79.47 0.71
C HIS A 95 -46.64 78.50 -0.26
N HIS A 96 -47.34 78.24 -1.36
CA HIS A 96 -46.86 78.14 -2.74
C HIS A 96 -45.56 77.39 -3.06
N GLU A 97 -45.71 76.47 -4.01
CA GLU A 97 -44.68 76.03 -4.95
C GLU A 97 -43.76 77.18 -5.38
N THR A 98 -42.60 77.25 -4.75
CA THR A 98 -41.32 77.38 -5.44
C THR A 98 -40.34 76.53 -4.65
N LEU A 99 -39.51 75.75 -5.34
CA LEU A 99 -38.33 75.11 -4.77
C LEU A 99 -37.34 76.21 -4.35
N SER A 100 -37.63 76.97 -3.30
CA SER A 100 -36.61 77.75 -2.59
C SER A 100 -35.78 76.77 -1.76
N LEU A 101 -34.96 76.00 -2.46
CA LEU A 101 -33.80 75.36 -1.84
C LEU A 101 -33.07 76.47 -1.08
N ASN A 102 -33.07 76.39 0.25
CA ASN A 102 -32.34 77.32 1.10
C ASN A 102 -30.83 77.10 0.89
N TRP A 103 -30.27 77.77 -0.11
CA TRP A 103 -28.87 77.61 -0.50
C TRP A 103 -27.90 78.40 0.40
N PHE A 104 -28.27 79.60 0.86
CA PHE A 104 -27.35 80.51 1.56
C PHE A 104 -27.95 81.25 2.75
N ASP A 105 -29.11 80.81 3.26
CA ASP A 105 -29.71 81.44 4.42
C ASP A 105 -29.12 80.87 5.72
N PHE A 106 -28.34 81.70 6.42
CA PHE A 106 -27.65 81.35 7.67
C PHE A 106 -28.34 81.98 8.90
N ALA A 107 -29.43 82.73 8.70
CA ALA A 107 -30.09 83.50 9.75
C ALA A 107 -31.24 82.74 10.44
N ASP A 108 -31.88 81.80 9.75
CA ASP A 108 -32.93 80.96 10.31
C ASP A 108 -32.37 79.71 11.00
N ARG A 109 -32.54 79.62 12.33
CA ARG A 109 -32.05 78.50 13.15
C ARG A 109 -32.79 77.17 12.91
N HIS A 110 -33.85 77.16 12.10
CA HIS A 110 -34.76 76.02 11.97
C HIS A 110 -34.63 75.23 10.65
N ALA A 111 -33.82 75.68 9.68
CA ALA A 111 -33.52 74.91 8.46
C ALA A 111 -32.01 74.92 8.20
N ALA A 112 -31.37 73.74 8.14
CA ALA A 112 -29.95 73.65 7.82
C ALA A 112 -29.73 74.10 6.36
N PRO A 113 -28.80 75.05 6.09
CA PRO A 113 -28.57 75.51 4.72
C PRO A 113 -28.04 74.35 3.88
N VAL A 114 -28.64 74.16 2.70
CA VAL A 114 -28.30 73.07 1.76
C VAL A 114 -26.80 73.10 1.42
N LEU A 115 -26.19 74.29 1.36
CA LEU A 115 -24.76 74.46 1.16
C LEU A 115 -23.92 73.84 2.28
N ALA A 116 -24.33 73.89 3.54
CA ALA A 116 -23.59 73.24 4.62
C ALA A 116 -23.62 71.71 4.49
N LEU A 117 -24.75 71.14 4.05
CA LEU A 117 -24.85 69.71 3.73
C LEU A 117 -23.99 69.35 2.51
N VAL A 118 -24.00 70.17 1.45
CA VAL A 118 -23.20 69.95 0.24
C VAL A 118 -21.70 70.07 0.54
N ILE A 119 -21.29 71.02 1.37
CA ILE A 119 -19.89 71.16 1.81
C ILE A 119 -19.50 69.97 2.69
N ASN A 120 -20.33 69.57 3.65
CA ASN A 120 -20.06 68.41 4.50
C ASN A 120 -19.95 67.12 3.67
N PHE A 121 -20.90 66.89 2.76
CA PHE A 121 -20.86 65.78 1.82
C PHE A 121 -19.65 65.85 0.89
N GLY A 122 -19.27 67.04 0.43
CA GLY A 122 -18.07 67.28 -0.37
C GLY A 122 -16.78 66.94 0.39
N ILE A 123 -16.67 67.34 1.66
CA ILE A 123 -15.55 66.98 2.54
C ILE A 123 -15.51 65.47 2.78
N LEU A 124 -16.68 64.84 3.00
CA LEU A 124 -16.80 63.39 3.16
C LEU A 124 -16.35 62.63 1.91
N VAL A 125 -16.81 63.05 0.73
CA VAL A 125 -16.42 62.47 -0.56
C VAL A 125 -14.93 62.70 -0.81
N TRP A 126 -14.41 63.89 -0.52
CA TRP A 126 -12.99 64.19 -0.65
C TRP A 126 -12.13 63.29 0.24
N LEU A 127 -12.53 63.10 1.50
CA LEU A 127 -11.84 62.21 2.43
C LEU A 127 -11.92 60.75 1.98
N LEU A 128 -13.09 60.30 1.50
CA LEU A 128 -13.30 58.94 1.00
C LEU A 128 -12.49 58.66 -0.27
N VAL A 129 -12.41 59.62 -1.18
CA VAL A 129 -11.62 59.49 -2.42
C VAL A 129 -10.14 59.56 -2.10
N HIS A 130 -9.70 60.46 -1.21
CA HIS A 130 -8.29 60.57 -0.83
C HIS A 130 -7.77 59.32 -0.11
N PHE A 131 -8.53 58.80 0.86
CA PHE A 131 -8.12 57.62 1.64
C PHE A 131 -8.50 56.29 1.01
N GLY A 132 -9.63 56.21 0.29
CA GLY A 132 -10.18 54.96 -0.26
C GLY A 132 -9.59 54.52 -1.59
N ARG A 133 -9.03 55.45 -2.39
CA ARG A 133 -8.43 55.13 -3.70
C ARG A 133 -7.31 54.09 -3.62
N ARG A 134 -6.40 54.24 -2.65
CA ARG A 134 -5.26 53.32 -2.48
C ARG A 134 -5.68 51.90 -2.04
N PRO A 135 -6.45 51.69 -0.96
CA PRO A 135 -6.83 50.35 -0.53
C PRO A 135 -7.78 49.65 -1.50
N LEU A 136 -8.68 50.38 -2.17
CA LEU A 136 -9.62 49.78 -3.13
C LEU A 136 -8.91 49.27 -4.38
N HIS A 137 -7.99 50.06 -4.95
CA HIS A 137 -7.19 49.64 -6.10
C HIS A 137 -6.26 48.47 -5.75
N ALA A 138 -5.63 48.50 -4.58
CA ALA A 138 -4.80 47.40 -4.11
C ALA A 138 -5.61 46.09 -3.94
N PHE A 139 -6.85 46.16 -3.43
CA PHE A 139 -7.72 44.99 -3.29
C PHE A 139 -8.13 44.40 -4.64
N LEU A 140 -8.47 45.24 -5.62
CA LEU A 140 -8.85 44.78 -6.96
C LEU A 140 -7.66 44.17 -7.71
N LEU A 141 -6.48 44.78 -7.62
CA LEU A 141 -5.25 44.21 -8.18
C LEU A 141 -4.88 42.88 -7.53
N GLU A 142 -4.95 42.78 -6.20
CA GLU A 142 -4.72 41.53 -5.47
C GLU A 142 -5.72 40.44 -5.89
N ARG A 143 -6.99 40.82 -6.11
CA ARG A 143 -8.00 39.88 -6.59
C ARG A 143 -7.73 39.43 -8.03
N GLN A 144 -7.37 40.34 -8.91
CA GLN A 144 -7.01 40.03 -10.29
C GLN A 144 -5.78 39.12 -10.34
N ARG A 145 -4.76 39.43 -9.56
CA ARG A 145 -3.53 38.64 -9.44
C ARG A 145 -3.83 37.23 -8.94
N LYS A 146 -4.65 37.08 -7.89
CA LYS A 146 -5.07 35.75 -7.42
C LYS A 146 -5.81 34.94 -8.47
N VAL A 147 -6.71 35.56 -9.23
CA VAL A 147 -7.43 34.85 -10.31
C VAL A 147 -6.47 34.41 -11.41
N GLN A 148 -5.47 35.24 -11.76
CA GLN A 148 -4.44 34.86 -12.72
C GLN A 148 -3.58 33.71 -12.18
N GLU A 149 -3.12 33.81 -10.93
CA GLU A 149 -2.34 32.75 -10.26
C GLU A 149 -3.14 31.44 -10.17
N ASP A 150 -4.43 31.48 -9.86
CA ASP A 150 -5.31 30.31 -9.81
C ASP A 150 -5.50 29.67 -11.20
N VAL A 151 -5.63 30.48 -12.26
CA VAL A 151 -5.75 30.00 -13.65
C VAL A 151 -4.44 29.39 -14.12
N ASP A 152 -3.31 30.03 -13.85
CA ASP A 152 -1.98 29.52 -14.22
C ASP A 152 -1.67 28.22 -13.47
N ALA A 153 -1.99 28.15 -12.18
CA ALA A 153 -1.86 26.93 -11.37
C ALA A 153 -2.75 25.80 -11.90
N ALA A 154 -3.98 26.09 -12.33
CA ALA A 154 -4.87 25.10 -12.93
C ALA A 154 -4.36 24.58 -14.28
N TRP A 155 -3.79 25.46 -15.12
CA TRP A 155 -3.15 25.05 -16.37
C TRP A 155 -1.92 24.19 -16.14
N GLU A 156 -1.08 24.56 -15.18
CA GLU A 156 0.09 23.77 -14.83
C GLU A 156 -0.29 22.39 -14.28
N GLU A 157 -1.28 22.31 -13.39
CA GLU A 157 -1.75 21.03 -12.85
C GLU A 157 -2.39 20.16 -13.94
N LYS A 158 -3.12 20.76 -14.89
CA LYS A 158 -3.65 20.05 -16.06
C LYS A 158 -2.51 19.47 -16.89
N LEU A 159 -1.49 20.27 -17.22
CA LEU A 159 -0.35 19.81 -18.00
C LEU A 159 0.44 18.70 -17.27
N ARG A 160 0.64 18.85 -15.95
CA ARG A 160 1.25 17.81 -15.10
C ARG A 160 0.43 16.52 -15.10
N SER A 161 -0.90 16.62 -15.04
CA SER A 161 -1.80 15.47 -15.07
C SER A 161 -1.81 14.77 -16.42
N GLU A 162 -1.86 15.52 -17.52
CA GLU A 162 -1.75 14.97 -18.88
C GLU A 162 -0.40 14.30 -19.11
N GLY A 163 0.70 14.88 -18.61
CA GLY A 163 2.03 14.27 -18.64
C GLY A 163 2.09 12.95 -17.87
N LYS A 164 1.48 12.90 -16.67
CA LYS A 164 1.36 11.66 -15.89
C LYS A 164 0.53 10.61 -16.64
N LEU A 165 -0.60 10.98 -17.23
CA LEU A 165 -1.46 10.06 -18.00
C LEU A 165 -0.71 9.47 -19.18
N ARG A 166 -0.06 10.29 -20.01
CA ARG A 166 0.76 9.80 -21.14
C ARG A 166 1.89 8.89 -20.67
N GLY A 167 2.52 9.22 -19.54
CA GLY A 167 3.55 8.37 -18.93
C GLY A 167 3.02 7.03 -18.45
N LEU A 168 1.80 6.97 -17.92
CA LEU A 168 1.14 5.74 -17.50
C LEU A 168 0.67 4.91 -18.70
N GLU A 169 0.13 5.55 -19.74
CA GLU A 169 -0.27 4.89 -20.99
C GLU A 169 0.92 4.25 -21.68
N ALA A 170 2.05 4.97 -21.80
CA ALA A 170 3.28 4.41 -22.36
C ALA A 170 3.81 3.22 -21.54
N ARG A 171 3.75 3.31 -20.20
CA ARG A 171 4.11 2.19 -19.33
C ARG A 171 3.16 1.00 -19.51
N ALA A 172 1.85 1.24 -19.59
CA ALA A 172 0.87 0.19 -19.81
C ALA A 172 1.11 -0.54 -21.14
N ALA A 173 1.36 0.20 -22.22
CA ALA A 173 1.70 -0.40 -23.51
C ALA A 173 2.98 -1.24 -23.46
N HIS A 174 4.03 -0.77 -22.77
CA HIS A 174 5.26 -1.52 -22.57
C HIS A 174 5.03 -2.79 -21.73
N LEU A 175 4.21 -2.71 -20.68
CA LEU A 175 3.84 -3.86 -19.86
C LEU A 175 3.07 -4.91 -20.67
N ASP A 176 2.17 -4.50 -21.57
CA ASP A 176 1.44 -5.43 -22.42
C ASP A 176 2.36 -6.16 -23.41
N GLU A 177 3.38 -5.48 -23.93
CA GLU A 177 4.41 -6.09 -24.77
C GLU A 177 5.29 -7.07 -23.98
N GLU A 178 5.79 -6.66 -22.81
CA GLU A 178 6.54 -7.53 -21.90
C GLU A 178 5.72 -8.77 -21.50
N LEU A 179 4.42 -8.62 -21.22
CA LEU A 179 3.54 -9.73 -20.88
C LEU A 179 3.35 -10.70 -22.03
N LYS A 180 3.28 -10.22 -23.27
CA LYS A 180 3.22 -11.08 -24.46
C LYS A 180 4.50 -11.88 -24.60
N THR A 181 5.65 -11.22 -24.55
CA THR A 181 6.96 -11.90 -24.64
C THR A 181 7.13 -12.91 -23.50
N LEU A 182 6.80 -12.54 -22.27
CA LEU A 182 6.87 -13.44 -21.12
C LEU A 182 5.95 -14.64 -21.29
N ARG A 183 4.74 -14.45 -21.84
CA ARG A 183 3.81 -15.55 -22.11
C ARG A 183 4.35 -16.50 -23.16
N GLU A 184 4.92 -15.97 -24.24
CA GLU A 184 5.54 -16.77 -25.30
C GLU A 184 6.74 -17.58 -24.77
N ASP A 185 7.59 -16.94 -23.97
CA ASP A 185 8.73 -17.60 -23.33
C ASP A 185 8.27 -18.70 -22.36
N LEU A 186 7.26 -18.44 -21.53
CA LEU A 186 6.69 -19.45 -20.62
C LEU A 186 6.09 -20.63 -21.38
N LEU A 187 5.42 -20.38 -22.51
CA LEU A 187 4.90 -21.45 -23.36
C LEU A 187 6.03 -22.28 -23.96
N ARG A 188 7.10 -21.63 -24.47
CA ARG A 188 8.27 -22.33 -24.99
C ARG A 188 8.93 -23.19 -23.92
N ILE A 189 9.21 -22.62 -22.75
CA ILE A 189 9.80 -23.35 -21.61
C ILE A 189 8.90 -24.51 -21.20
N GLY A 190 7.58 -24.29 -21.14
CA GLY A 190 6.61 -25.33 -20.81
C GLY A 190 6.59 -26.49 -21.82
N HIS A 191 6.70 -26.19 -23.12
CA HIS A 191 6.80 -27.22 -24.16
C HIS A 191 8.10 -28.01 -24.08
N ASP A 192 9.24 -27.31 -23.95
CA ASP A 192 10.55 -27.94 -23.83
C ASP A 192 10.64 -28.84 -22.60
N GLU A 193 10.12 -28.38 -21.45
CA GLU A 193 10.12 -29.15 -20.21
C GLU A 193 9.15 -30.33 -20.27
N ARG A 194 7.99 -30.18 -20.91
CA ARG A 194 7.07 -31.28 -21.18
C ARG A 194 7.76 -32.36 -22.01
N ASP A 195 8.45 -31.97 -23.07
CA ASP A 195 9.08 -32.91 -23.99
C ASP A 195 10.25 -33.66 -23.31
N ARG A 196 11.06 -32.95 -22.51
CA ARG A 196 12.07 -33.56 -21.64
C ARG A 196 11.47 -34.53 -20.64
N LEU A 197 10.38 -34.15 -19.96
CA LEU A 197 9.72 -35.01 -18.98
C LEU A 197 9.15 -36.28 -19.64
N LEU A 198 8.61 -36.16 -20.86
CA LEU A 198 8.13 -37.31 -21.63
C LEU A 198 9.28 -38.23 -22.06
N GLU A 199 10.42 -37.68 -22.47
CA GLU A 199 11.62 -38.46 -22.80
C GLU A 199 12.15 -39.22 -21.57
N ASP A 200 12.28 -38.52 -20.45
CA ASP A 200 12.68 -39.09 -19.16
C ASP A 200 11.71 -40.19 -18.71
N ALA A 201 10.41 -39.96 -18.82
CA ALA A 201 9.39 -40.93 -18.46
C ALA A 201 9.48 -42.19 -19.32
N ARG A 202 9.71 -42.04 -20.63
CA ARG A 202 9.92 -43.16 -21.57
C ARG A 202 11.20 -43.93 -21.24
N ALA A 203 12.30 -43.23 -20.98
CA ALA A 203 13.57 -43.85 -20.60
C ALA A 203 13.44 -44.65 -19.29
N ARG A 204 12.74 -44.09 -18.29
CA ARG A 204 12.43 -44.78 -17.02
C ARG A 204 11.52 -45.98 -17.23
N ALA A 205 10.48 -45.87 -18.06
CA ALA A 205 9.59 -46.98 -18.37
C ALA A 205 10.35 -48.14 -19.05
N GLU A 206 11.21 -47.83 -20.02
CA GLU A 206 12.07 -48.83 -20.68
C GLU A 206 13.05 -49.48 -19.70
N LYS A 207 13.63 -48.69 -18.78
CA LYS A 207 14.50 -49.21 -17.72
C LYS A 207 13.74 -50.19 -16.81
N ILE A 208 12.55 -49.80 -16.34
CA ILE A 208 11.69 -50.67 -15.52
C ILE A 208 11.33 -51.95 -16.27
N ARG A 209 11.01 -51.86 -17.57
CA ARG A 209 10.70 -53.05 -18.37
C ARG A 209 11.88 -54.01 -18.44
N ARG A 210 13.09 -53.49 -18.69
CA ARG A 210 14.32 -54.32 -18.73
C ARG A 210 14.62 -54.95 -17.37
N GLU A 211 14.48 -54.19 -16.28
CA GLU A 211 14.67 -54.70 -14.92
C GLU A 211 13.65 -55.81 -14.60
N ALA A 212 12.39 -55.62 -14.98
CA ALA A 212 11.34 -56.63 -14.82
C ALA A 212 11.60 -57.89 -15.66
N GLU A 213 12.06 -57.74 -16.91
CA GLU A 213 12.43 -58.88 -17.77
C GLU A 213 13.60 -59.68 -17.18
N VAL A 214 14.61 -59.01 -16.62
CA VAL A 214 15.74 -59.66 -15.96
C VAL A 214 15.28 -60.37 -14.69
N ALA A 215 14.51 -59.70 -13.83
CA ALA A 215 13.97 -60.28 -12.61
C ALA A 215 13.08 -61.50 -12.88
N ALA A 216 12.22 -61.43 -13.91
CA ALA A 216 11.37 -62.55 -14.32
C ALA A 216 12.20 -63.77 -14.74
N ARG A 217 13.28 -63.58 -15.51
CA ARG A 217 14.18 -64.67 -15.92
C ARG A 217 14.94 -65.27 -14.73
N GLU A 218 15.35 -64.45 -13.78
CA GLU A 218 15.98 -64.93 -12.55
C GLU A 218 15.00 -65.76 -11.71
N GLU A 219 13.76 -65.30 -11.59
CA GLU A 219 12.73 -66.00 -10.83
C GLU A 219 12.33 -67.31 -11.51
N GLU A 220 12.24 -67.35 -12.84
CA GLU A 220 12.03 -68.58 -13.62
C GLU A 220 13.15 -69.59 -13.35
N ARG A 221 14.42 -69.15 -13.37
CA ARG A 221 15.57 -70.02 -13.07
C ARG A 221 15.52 -70.56 -11.64
N ARG A 222 15.15 -69.72 -10.66
CA ARG A 222 15.00 -70.12 -9.25
C ARG A 222 13.87 -71.12 -9.10
N ALA A 223 12.70 -70.86 -9.69
CA ALA A 223 11.55 -71.75 -9.67
C ALA A 223 11.87 -73.12 -10.29
N LEU A 224 12.57 -73.15 -11.43
CA LEU A 224 13.02 -74.39 -12.06
C LEU A 224 14.03 -75.16 -11.21
N ALA A 225 14.98 -74.47 -10.58
CA ALA A 225 15.96 -75.08 -9.68
C ALA A 225 15.26 -75.70 -8.46
N GLU A 226 14.31 -74.98 -7.86
CA GLU A 226 13.54 -75.48 -6.73
C GLU A 226 12.64 -76.65 -7.11
N LEU A 227 11.99 -76.60 -8.28
CA LEU A 227 11.19 -77.70 -8.80
C LEU A 227 12.04 -78.96 -9.00
N ARG A 228 13.22 -78.84 -9.60
CA ARG A 228 14.16 -79.97 -9.73
C ARG A 228 14.57 -80.54 -8.37
N ARG A 229 14.84 -79.68 -7.39
CA ARG A 229 15.18 -80.11 -6.03
C ARG A 229 14.04 -80.94 -5.42
N ARG A 230 12.81 -80.46 -5.52
CA ARG A 230 11.61 -81.16 -5.02
C ARG A 230 11.39 -82.51 -5.71
N ILE A 231 11.58 -82.58 -7.03
CA ILE A 231 11.46 -83.84 -7.78
C ILE A 231 12.52 -84.86 -7.31
N VAL A 232 13.77 -84.43 -7.12
CA VAL A 232 14.84 -85.31 -6.62
C VAL A 232 14.55 -85.76 -5.19
N GLU A 233 14.10 -84.85 -4.32
CA GLU A 233 13.70 -85.18 -2.94
C GLU A 233 12.57 -86.22 -2.93
N GLN A 234 11.50 -86.02 -3.71
CA GLN A 234 10.37 -86.96 -3.82
C GLN A 234 10.80 -88.31 -4.42
N ALA A 235 11.60 -88.32 -5.49
CA ALA A 235 12.11 -89.54 -6.08
C ALA A 235 12.99 -90.34 -5.10
N LEU A 236 13.81 -89.66 -4.29
CA LEU A 236 14.60 -90.30 -3.24
C LEU A 236 13.72 -90.86 -2.11
N GLU A 237 12.65 -90.16 -1.73
CA GLU A 237 11.69 -90.65 -0.75
C GLU A 237 10.95 -91.90 -1.25
N GLU A 238 10.45 -91.88 -2.48
CA GLU A 238 9.81 -93.04 -3.12
C GLU A 238 10.78 -94.21 -3.28
N ALA A 239 12.01 -93.95 -3.74
CA ALA A 239 13.04 -94.97 -3.86
C ALA A 239 13.39 -95.58 -2.50
N ARG A 240 13.53 -94.77 -1.44
CA ARG A 240 13.74 -95.26 -0.05
C ARG A 240 12.57 -96.11 0.42
N ALA A 241 11.33 -95.70 0.15
CA ALA A 241 10.14 -96.45 0.52
C ALA A 241 10.09 -97.81 -0.21
N ALA A 242 10.33 -97.82 -1.53
CA ALA A 242 10.37 -99.03 -2.33
C ALA A 242 11.51 -99.98 -1.90
N LEU A 243 12.69 -99.44 -1.59
CA LEU A 243 13.83 -100.22 -1.12
C LEU A 243 13.54 -100.87 0.24
N ARG A 244 12.93 -100.12 1.18
CA ARG A 244 12.50 -100.66 2.49
C ARG A 244 11.49 -101.79 2.36
N GLN A 245 10.58 -101.72 1.39
CA GLN A 245 9.58 -102.77 1.15
C GLN A 245 10.16 -104.05 0.52
N ARG A 246 11.26 -103.94 -0.25
CA ARG A 246 11.85 -105.06 -1.01
C ARG A 246 13.12 -105.66 -0.39
N LEU A 247 13.69 -105.04 0.64
CA LEU A 247 14.92 -105.50 1.30
C LEU A 247 14.70 -106.81 2.06
N THR A 248 15.45 -107.86 1.70
CA THR A 248 15.45 -109.14 2.42
C THR A 248 16.69 -109.30 3.31
N ALA A 249 16.65 -110.19 4.30
CA ALA A 249 17.77 -110.41 5.24
C ALA A 249 19.06 -110.87 4.54
N THR A 250 18.93 -111.60 3.43
CA THR A 250 20.05 -112.05 2.58
C THR A 250 20.73 -110.87 1.85
N ASP A 251 19.96 -109.87 1.42
CA ASP A 251 20.51 -108.67 0.77
C ASP A 251 21.30 -107.80 1.77
N GLN A 252 20.84 -107.70 3.02
CA GLN A 252 21.54 -106.95 4.08
C GLN A 252 22.91 -107.54 4.40
N SER A 253 23.00 -108.87 4.47
CA SER A 253 24.26 -109.58 4.73
C SER A 253 25.22 -109.47 3.55
N ARG A 254 24.73 -109.60 2.30
CA ARG A 254 25.55 -109.37 1.10
C ARG A 254 26.10 -107.94 1.02
N LEU A 255 25.27 -106.94 1.34
CA LEU A 255 25.69 -105.53 1.36
C LEU A 255 26.75 -105.26 2.45
N ALA A 256 26.62 -105.89 3.62
CA ALA A 256 27.63 -105.78 4.68
C ALA A 256 28.98 -106.35 4.23
N GLU A 257 28.97 -107.50 3.57
CA GLU A 257 30.18 -108.14 3.06
C GLU A 257 30.83 -107.35 1.91
N GLU A 258 30.02 -106.80 0.99
CA GLU A 258 30.52 -105.91 -0.08
C GLU A 258 31.07 -104.59 0.48
N PHE A 259 30.50 -104.05 1.56
CA PHE A 259 31.03 -102.88 2.26
C PHE A 259 32.37 -103.18 2.94
N LEU A 260 32.50 -104.35 3.58
CA LEU A 260 33.75 -104.82 4.18
C LEU A 260 34.84 -105.04 3.12
N GLN A 261 34.50 -105.51 1.93
CA GLN A 261 35.44 -105.66 0.80
C GLN A 261 35.81 -104.33 0.13
N ARG A 262 34.90 -103.34 0.12
CA ARG A 262 35.13 -102.02 -0.48
C ARG A 262 35.86 -101.04 0.43
N LEU A 263 36.03 -101.33 1.72
CA LEU A 263 36.94 -100.58 2.56
C LEU A 263 38.36 -100.72 1.96
N PRO A 264 38.95 -99.68 1.35
CA PRO A 264 40.37 -99.69 1.14
C PRO A 264 41.00 -99.80 2.53
N ALA A 265 42.06 -100.59 2.66
CA ALA A 265 42.86 -100.72 3.87
C ALA A 265 43.41 -99.35 4.35
N GLN A 266 42.55 -98.51 4.95
CA GLN A 266 42.88 -97.25 5.61
C GLN A 266 43.24 -97.44 7.08
N GLU A 267 43.58 -98.68 7.49
CA GLU A 267 44.09 -99.00 8.83
C GLU A 267 45.62 -99.12 8.90
N ALA A 268 46.37 -98.72 7.86
CA ALA A 268 47.83 -98.74 7.88
C ALA A 268 48.47 -97.37 7.66
N GLN A 269 48.28 -96.43 8.59
CA GLN A 269 49.28 -95.39 8.85
C GLN A 269 49.63 -95.39 10.35
N PRO A 270 50.86 -95.81 10.71
CA PRO A 270 51.30 -95.88 12.09
C PRO A 270 51.70 -94.48 12.63
N ARG A 271 51.00 -94.11 13.70
CA ARG A 271 51.30 -93.13 14.78
C ARG A 271 51.73 -91.71 14.41
#